data_AF-A0AAN7B0V7-F1
#
_entry.id   AF-A0AAN7B0V7-F1
#
_cell.length_a   1.000
_cell.length_b   1.000
_cell.length_c   1.000
_cell.angle_alpha   90.00
_cell.angle_beta   90.00
_cell.angle_gamma   90.00
#
_symmetry.space_group_name_H-M   'P 1'
#
loop_
_entity.id
_entity.type
_entity.pdbx_description
1 polymer ?
#
loop_
_entity_poly.entity_id
_entity_poly.type
_entity_poly.pdbx_seq_one_letter_code
_entity_poly.pdbx_strand_id
1 'polypeptide(L)'
;MVQFTFLLALASTSIGAATSLSSRHRAHPKKECPPFPNDDFVIDSYQLYPENMDFDAHRCLLLIGAVFNGTFPVYDPYTSTMKTIHEYPGVSHTGTYHIGGVAWDPYTNLYTILTDPGEQWLPGVQGVNVSGTHLLMKYNPDTDTTLWTLNISKTTNEKYGGFQDVETDPQGNTYVVGTFPGTILRADPKGKAIKPWYLPPGPLPPTTQRGFGGLAQVPNTNILLSADADGQVYRFDTRLPKGIPIKVPLTPNILNNRTDAIYLPPKYDGKILLISTWTAGTTVLRSKDRSWKKAEYLGTVPNPTGPLIDPAAIGVATVQIGPNTKDDGRIFLVFLNFDFPWVEGTVAGPRRLFPMPDITDQVEALVSKR
;
A
#
# COMPACT_ATOMS: atom_id res chain seq x y z
N MET A 1 77.88 -25.13 33.47
CA MET A 1 78.00 -25.75 32.14
C MET A 1 76.69 -26.49 31.90
N VAL A 2 75.88 -25.96 30.99
CA VAL A 2 74.43 -26.22 30.90
C VAL A 2 74.18 -27.54 30.16
N GLN A 3 73.37 -28.42 30.76
CA GLN A 3 72.85 -29.64 30.14
C GLN A 3 71.35 -29.48 29.86
N PHE A 4 70.97 -29.76 28.61
CA PHE A 4 69.62 -29.70 28.07
C PHE A 4 68.66 -30.65 28.79
N THR A 5 67.45 -30.18 29.10
CA THR A 5 66.31 -31.04 29.41
C THR A 5 65.10 -30.56 28.62
N PHE A 6 64.57 -31.45 27.77
CA PHE A 6 63.35 -31.26 26.99
C PHE A 6 62.13 -31.23 27.91
N LEU A 7 61.29 -30.20 27.82
CA LEU A 7 59.94 -30.17 28.39
C LEU A 7 58.91 -30.50 27.29
N LEU A 8 58.22 -31.62 27.45
CA LEU A 8 56.99 -31.94 26.71
C LEU A 8 55.83 -31.12 27.26
N ALA A 9 55.19 -30.31 26.42
CA ALA A 9 53.91 -29.67 26.72
C ALA A 9 52.76 -30.58 26.24
N LEU A 10 51.99 -31.12 27.19
CA LEU A 10 50.73 -31.81 26.92
C LEU A 10 49.60 -30.77 26.86
N ALA A 11 49.02 -30.59 25.68
CA ALA A 11 47.84 -29.78 25.46
C ALA A 11 46.59 -30.56 25.89
N SER A 12 45.92 -30.10 26.95
CA SER A 12 44.60 -30.59 27.37
C SER A 12 43.51 -29.81 26.63
N THR A 13 42.80 -30.48 25.72
CA THR A 13 41.60 -29.98 25.04
C THR A 13 40.38 -30.13 25.96
N SER A 14 39.87 -29.00 26.46
CA SER A 14 38.58 -28.94 27.16
C SER A 14 37.42 -28.83 26.16
N ILE A 15 36.57 -29.86 26.14
CA ILE A 15 35.30 -29.88 25.39
C ILE A 15 34.28 -29.01 26.14
N GLY A 16 34.01 -27.81 25.63
CA GLY A 16 32.89 -26.99 26.08
C GLY A 16 31.59 -27.41 25.39
N ALA A 17 30.68 -28.03 26.12
CA ALA A 17 29.32 -28.30 25.64
C ALA A 17 28.54 -26.97 25.55
N ALA A 18 28.28 -26.51 24.33
CA ALA A 18 27.38 -25.39 24.07
C ALA A 18 25.93 -25.85 24.27
N THR A 19 25.34 -25.51 25.41
CA THR A 19 23.88 -25.60 25.59
C THR A 19 23.21 -24.52 24.74
N SER A 20 22.60 -24.93 23.62
CA SER A 20 21.73 -24.06 22.84
C SER A 20 20.47 -23.76 23.65
N LEU A 21 20.37 -22.54 24.15
CA LEU A 21 19.09 -21.99 24.61
C LEU A 21 18.22 -21.77 23.38
N SER A 22 17.48 -22.82 23.00
CA SER A 22 16.31 -22.70 22.15
C SER A 22 15.30 -21.83 22.89
N SER A 23 15.33 -20.52 22.61
CA SER A 23 14.21 -19.63 22.87
C SER A 23 13.03 -20.15 22.06
N ARG A 24 12.22 -21.01 22.69
CA ARG A 24 10.86 -21.26 22.22
C ARG A 24 10.12 -19.95 22.38
N HIS A 25 10.03 -19.17 21.30
CA HIS A 25 9.00 -18.15 21.18
C HIS A 25 7.66 -18.84 21.46
N ARG A 26 7.10 -18.61 22.66
CA ARG A 26 5.69 -18.87 22.92
C ARG A 26 4.94 -18.02 21.90
N ALA A 27 4.31 -18.68 20.93
CA ALA A 27 3.34 -18.02 20.07
C ALA A 27 2.26 -17.44 20.98
N HIS A 28 2.25 -16.12 21.14
CA HIS A 28 1.07 -15.44 21.65
C HIS A 28 -0.09 -15.79 20.71
N PRO A 29 -1.26 -16.17 21.23
CA PRO A 29 -2.43 -16.36 20.37
C PRO A 29 -2.62 -15.05 19.59
N LYS A 30 -2.61 -15.13 18.25
CA LYS A 30 -2.89 -13.98 17.40
C LYS A 30 -4.28 -13.49 17.78
N LYS A 31 -4.36 -12.31 18.37
CA LYS A 31 -5.63 -11.65 18.62
C LYS A 31 -6.16 -11.22 17.26
N GLU A 32 -7.05 -12.03 16.69
CA GLU A 32 -7.78 -11.64 15.49
C GLU A 32 -8.78 -10.55 15.86
N CYS A 33 -9.01 -9.61 14.95
CA CYS A 33 -10.09 -8.64 15.11
C CYS A 33 -11.43 -9.36 15.23
N PRO A 34 -12.44 -8.78 15.90
CA PRO A 34 -13.78 -9.30 15.83
C PRO A 34 -14.36 -9.12 14.41
N PRO A 35 -15.39 -9.89 14.01
CA PRO A 35 -16.16 -9.61 12.81
C PRO A 35 -16.57 -8.13 12.77
N PHE A 36 -16.43 -7.51 11.60
CA PHE A 36 -16.80 -6.10 11.47
C PHE A 36 -18.32 -5.98 11.49
N PRO A 37 -18.92 -5.21 12.42
CA PRO A 37 -20.36 -5.29 12.68
C PRO A 37 -21.21 -4.47 11.71
N ASN A 38 -20.59 -3.61 10.91
CA ASN A 38 -21.29 -2.69 10.03
C ASN A 38 -21.17 -3.16 8.58
N ASP A 39 -22.25 -2.93 7.83
CA ASP A 39 -22.19 -2.84 6.38
C ASP A 39 -21.53 -1.48 6.04
N ASP A 40 -22.25 -0.59 5.35
CA ASP A 40 -21.79 0.79 5.14
C ASP A 40 -21.52 1.52 6.46
N PHE A 41 -20.46 2.31 6.49
CA PHE A 41 -20.22 3.25 7.59
C PHE A 41 -19.75 4.61 7.08
N VAL A 42 -19.70 5.59 7.97
CA VAL A 42 -19.24 6.95 7.65
C VAL A 42 -18.16 7.35 8.63
N ILE A 43 -17.07 7.89 8.13
CA ILE A 43 -16.06 8.56 8.96
C ILE A 43 -16.48 10.02 9.10
N ASP A 44 -16.84 10.43 10.32
CA ASP A 44 -17.05 11.83 10.68
C ASP A 44 -15.70 12.45 11.08
N SER A 45 -15.05 13.11 10.12
CA SER A 45 -13.80 13.83 10.34
C SER A 45 -13.72 15.01 9.38
N TYR A 46 -13.61 16.22 9.92
CA TYR A 46 -13.50 17.43 9.10
C TYR A 46 -12.24 17.39 8.24
N GLN A 47 -12.39 17.60 6.94
CA GLN A 47 -11.33 17.67 5.94
C GLN A 47 -10.46 16.40 5.79
N LEU A 48 -11.03 15.20 5.93
CA LEU A 48 -10.26 13.95 5.82
C LEU A 48 -9.71 13.68 4.41
N TYR A 49 -10.55 13.73 3.38
CA TYR A 49 -10.20 13.46 1.97
C TYR A 49 -9.27 12.25 1.77
N PRO A 50 -9.77 11.03 2.07
CA PRO A 50 -8.95 9.84 1.99
C PRO A 50 -8.63 9.48 0.54
N GLU A 51 -7.35 9.25 0.25
CA GLU A 51 -6.89 8.79 -1.07
C GLU A 51 -6.59 7.29 -1.08
N ASN A 52 -6.01 6.78 0.00
CA ASN A 52 -5.73 5.36 0.15
C ASN A 52 -5.94 4.95 1.61
N MET A 53 -6.16 3.65 1.83
CA MET A 53 -6.36 3.09 3.16
C MET A 53 -5.80 1.67 3.24
N ASP A 54 -5.32 1.29 4.42
CA ASP A 54 -4.99 -0.10 4.74
C ASP A 54 -5.45 -0.43 6.17
N PHE A 55 -5.60 -1.71 6.49
CA PHE A 55 -6.12 -2.17 7.77
C PHE A 55 -5.06 -2.95 8.54
N ASP A 56 -4.63 -2.39 9.67
CA ASP A 56 -3.82 -3.10 10.64
C ASP A 56 -4.69 -4.14 11.37
N ALA A 57 -4.70 -5.37 10.85
CA ALA A 57 -5.44 -6.48 11.44
C ALA A 57 -4.84 -6.99 12.78
N HIS A 58 -3.64 -6.53 13.16
CA HIS A 58 -3.06 -6.81 14.47
C HIS A 58 -3.61 -5.87 15.55
N ARG A 59 -3.90 -4.60 15.21
CA ARG A 59 -4.45 -3.59 16.14
C ARG A 59 -5.92 -3.28 15.91
N CYS A 60 -6.51 -3.78 14.83
CA CYS A 60 -7.87 -3.51 14.39
C CYS A 60 -8.11 -2.03 14.06
N LEU A 61 -7.13 -1.40 13.42
CA LEU A 61 -7.14 0.03 13.10
C LEU A 61 -7.05 0.24 11.60
N LEU A 62 -7.79 1.24 11.12
CA LEU A 62 -7.74 1.71 9.76
C LEU A 62 -6.69 2.81 9.65
N LEU A 63 -5.78 2.64 8.70
CA LEU A 63 -4.72 3.58 8.35
C LEU A 63 -5.18 4.38 7.14
N ILE A 64 -5.09 5.71 7.19
CA ILE A 64 -5.67 6.57 6.17
C ILE A 64 -4.62 7.55 5.66
N GLY A 65 -4.49 7.67 4.33
CA GLY A 65 -3.79 8.79 3.71
C GLY A 65 -4.76 9.93 3.45
N ALA A 66 -4.61 11.04 4.18
CA ALA A 66 -5.44 12.24 4.02
C ALA A 66 -4.77 13.22 3.06
N VAL A 67 -5.26 13.26 1.82
CA VAL A 67 -4.50 13.78 0.68
C VAL A 67 -4.22 15.28 0.79
N PHE A 68 -5.24 16.11 0.97
CA PHE A 68 -5.07 17.56 0.90
C PHE A 68 -4.46 18.15 2.17
N ASN A 69 -4.77 17.58 3.33
CA ASN A 69 -4.15 17.99 4.59
C ASN A 69 -2.72 17.47 4.73
N GLY A 70 -2.30 16.49 3.92
CA GLY A 70 -0.98 15.88 4.01
C GLY A 70 -0.73 15.26 5.39
N THR A 71 -1.73 14.56 5.94
CA THR A 71 -1.68 13.94 7.27
C THR A 71 -1.91 12.43 7.18
N PHE A 72 -1.56 11.73 8.27
CA PHE A 72 -1.78 10.29 8.42
C PHE A 72 -2.71 9.99 9.61
N PRO A 73 -4.03 9.98 9.39
CA PRO A 73 -4.99 9.58 10.42
C PRO A 73 -5.01 8.07 10.68
N VAL A 74 -5.19 7.71 11.95
CA VAL A 74 -5.44 6.33 12.39
C VAL A 74 -6.80 6.29 13.06
N TYR A 75 -7.69 5.48 12.51
CA TYR A 75 -9.10 5.40 12.89
C TYR A 75 -9.44 4.03 13.47
N ASP A 76 -10.22 3.99 14.53
CA ASP A 76 -10.83 2.78 15.07
C ASP A 76 -12.25 2.65 14.49
N PRO A 77 -12.46 1.72 13.53
CA PRO A 77 -13.76 1.58 12.88
C PRO A 77 -14.79 0.84 13.76
N TYR A 78 -14.37 0.20 14.85
CA TYR A 78 -15.27 -0.50 15.77
C TYR A 78 -15.88 0.43 16.81
N THR A 79 -15.15 1.48 17.21
CA THR A 79 -15.64 2.51 18.12
C THR A 79 -15.97 3.83 17.42
N SER A 80 -15.85 3.86 16.09
CA SER A 80 -16.03 5.05 15.25
C SER A 80 -15.24 6.26 15.75
N THR A 81 -13.96 6.08 16.08
CA THR A 81 -13.15 7.10 16.76
C THR A 81 -11.83 7.32 16.04
N MET A 82 -11.49 8.59 15.79
CA MET A 82 -10.13 8.96 15.36
C MET A 82 -9.16 8.80 16.54
N LYS A 83 -8.23 7.86 16.45
CA LYS A 83 -7.27 7.58 17.53
C LYS A 83 -6.16 8.61 17.57
N THR A 84 -5.65 8.97 16.41
CA THR A 84 -4.60 9.97 16.23
C THR A 84 -4.62 10.50 14.80
N ILE A 85 -4.12 11.71 14.62
CA ILE A 85 -3.81 12.30 13.32
C ILE A 85 -2.34 12.67 13.37
N HIS A 86 -1.51 11.92 12.65
CA HIS A 86 -0.08 12.21 12.58
C HIS A 86 0.15 13.34 11.58
N GLU A 87 0.85 14.37 12.05
CA GLU A 87 1.29 15.50 11.26
C GLU A 87 2.81 15.46 11.09
N TYR A 88 3.27 15.89 9.92
CA TYR A 88 4.67 15.89 9.54
C TYR A 88 5.11 17.32 9.20
N PRO A 89 6.08 17.88 9.96
CA PRO A 89 6.58 19.23 9.68
C PRO A 89 7.07 19.40 8.24
N GLY A 90 6.60 20.46 7.58
CA GLY A 90 6.92 20.74 6.18
C GLY A 90 6.14 19.92 5.15
N VAL A 91 5.21 19.07 5.59
CA VAL A 91 4.29 18.30 4.74
C VAL A 91 2.86 18.70 5.06
N SER A 92 2.42 18.48 6.30
CA SER A 92 1.02 18.68 6.70
C SER A 92 0.61 20.15 6.66
N HIS A 93 -0.63 20.40 6.22
CA HIS A 93 -1.28 21.71 6.13
C HIS A 93 -0.53 22.74 5.28
N THR A 94 0.38 22.29 4.42
CA THR A 94 1.15 23.18 3.53
C THR A 94 0.43 23.49 2.23
N GLY A 95 -0.50 22.63 1.80
CA GLY A 95 -1.16 22.68 0.50
C GLY A 95 -0.25 22.30 -0.67
N THR A 96 1.00 21.93 -0.40
CA THR A 96 2.02 21.58 -1.40
C THR A 96 2.24 20.08 -1.49
N TYR A 97 2.09 19.37 -0.38
CA TYR A 97 2.36 17.94 -0.29
C TYR A 97 1.11 17.18 0.11
N HIS A 98 0.98 16.00 -0.48
CA HIS A 98 -0.06 15.03 -0.15
C HIS A 98 0.53 13.88 0.66
N ILE A 99 -0.34 13.24 1.45
CA ILE A 99 -0.14 11.89 1.96
C ILE A 99 -1.27 11.04 1.39
N GLY A 100 -0.95 10.26 0.36
CA GLY A 100 -1.85 9.29 -0.25
C GLY A 100 -1.53 7.87 0.19
N GLY A 101 -0.41 7.33 -0.30
CA GLY A 101 0.00 5.94 -0.07
C GLY A 101 0.31 5.63 1.40
N VAL A 102 -0.43 4.67 1.96
CA VAL A 102 -0.22 4.14 3.32
C VAL A 102 -0.35 2.62 3.28
N ALA A 103 0.49 1.90 4.02
CA ALA A 103 0.38 0.45 4.13
C ALA A 103 0.82 -0.07 5.49
N TRP A 104 0.11 -1.08 5.98
CA TRP A 104 0.49 -1.94 7.09
C TRP A 104 1.36 -3.08 6.58
N ASP A 105 2.48 -3.32 7.25
CA ASP A 105 3.35 -4.46 6.98
C ASP A 105 2.96 -5.64 7.87
N PRO A 106 2.30 -6.69 7.35
CA PRO A 106 1.84 -7.83 8.16
C PRO A 106 2.98 -8.71 8.68
N TYR A 107 4.21 -8.51 8.22
CA TYR A 107 5.39 -9.27 8.66
C TYR A 107 6.09 -8.61 9.85
N THR A 108 6.00 -7.28 9.97
CA THR A 108 6.69 -6.51 11.03
C THR A 108 5.75 -5.69 11.92
N ASN A 109 4.48 -5.56 11.56
CA ASN A 109 3.47 -4.68 12.18
C ASN A 109 3.82 -3.19 12.16
N LEU A 110 4.72 -2.78 11.26
CA LEU A 110 5.11 -1.40 11.03
C LEU A 110 4.21 -0.77 9.95
N TYR A 111 4.15 0.56 9.94
CA TYR A 111 3.42 1.31 8.91
C TYR A 111 4.40 1.96 7.94
N THR A 112 4.00 2.04 6.68
CA THR A 112 4.69 2.77 5.63
C THR A 112 3.80 3.95 5.23
N ILE A 113 4.38 5.14 5.15
CA ILE A 113 3.68 6.38 4.82
C ILE A 113 4.45 7.05 3.69
N LEU A 114 3.74 7.41 2.63
CA LEU A 114 4.28 8.01 1.42
C LEU A 114 3.77 9.44 1.28
N THR A 115 4.71 10.35 1.04
CA THR A 115 4.39 11.75 0.73
C THR A 115 4.83 12.07 -0.69
N ASP A 116 4.08 12.96 -1.32
CA ASP A 116 4.32 13.35 -2.69
C ASP A 116 3.87 14.81 -2.95
N PRO A 117 4.46 15.54 -3.91
CA PRO A 117 4.02 16.89 -4.26
C PRO A 117 2.64 16.87 -4.90
N GLY A 118 1.68 17.63 -4.37
CA GLY A 118 0.29 17.64 -4.84
C GLY A 118 0.10 18.20 -6.25
N GLU A 119 0.99 19.11 -6.69
CA GLU A 119 0.92 19.76 -7.99
C GLU A 119 0.87 18.75 -9.15
N GLN A 120 1.58 17.64 -9.05
CA GLN A 120 1.66 16.63 -10.11
C GLN A 120 0.30 15.97 -10.42
N TRP A 121 -0.66 16.06 -9.49
CA TRP A 121 -2.01 15.48 -9.60
C TRP A 121 -3.09 16.48 -10.01
N LEU A 122 -2.77 17.77 -10.03
CA LEU A 122 -3.78 18.79 -10.35
C LEU A 122 -4.37 18.55 -11.75
N PRO A 123 -5.69 18.78 -11.92
CA PRO A 123 -6.30 18.77 -13.24
C PRO A 123 -5.56 19.70 -14.21
N GLY A 124 -5.21 19.19 -15.39
CA GLY A 124 -4.44 19.94 -16.38
C GLY A 124 -2.91 19.96 -16.17
N VAL A 125 -2.40 19.54 -15.00
CA VAL A 125 -0.97 19.32 -14.77
C VAL A 125 -0.61 17.85 -15.03
N GLN A 126 -1.17 16.90 -14.28
CA GLN A 126 -1.07 15.45 -14.53
C GLN A 126 0.31 14.99 -15.04
N GLY A 127 1.35 15.15 -14.22
CA GLY A 127 2.73 14.76 -14.56
C GLY A 127 3.51 15.73 -15.44
N VAL A 128 2.96 16.89 -15.83
CA VAL A 128 3.72 17.97 -16.49
C VAL A 128 4.86 18.47 -15.59
N ASN A 129 4.61 18.57 -14.28
CA ASN A 129 5.63 18.81 -13.27
C ASN A 129 5.68 17.62 -12.30
N VAL A 130 6.85 16.99 -12.17
CA VAL A 130 7.12 15.90 -11.21
C VAL A 130 8.22 16.27 -10.20
N SER A 131 8.60 17.55 -10.16
CA SER A 131 9.55 18.07 -9.19
C SER A 131 8.96 18.18 -7.79
N GLY A 132 9.81 18.34 -6.79
CA GLY A 132 9.42 18.44 -5.40
C GLY A 132 9.81 17.19 -4.60
N THR A 133 9.72 17.33 -3.28
CA THR A 133 10.19 16.30 -2.35
C THR A 133 9.15 15.20 -2.16
N HIS A 134 9.56 13.97 -2.42
CA HIS A 134 8.81 12.76 -2.07
C HIS A 134 9.50 12.07 -0.89
N LEU A 135 8.75 11.72 0.15
CA LEU A 135 9.28 11.05 1.34
C LEU A 135 8.64 9.67 1.51
N LEU A 136 9.47 8.67 1.79
CA LEU A 136 9.04 7.37 2.27
C LEU A 136 9.40 7.25 3.75
N MET A 137 8.40 7.03 4.60
CA MET A 137 8.59 6.93 6.04
C MET A 137 8.17 5.56 6.53
N LYS A 138 8.96 4.97 7.43
CA LYS A 138 8.59 3.76 8.16
C LYS A 138 8.36 4.10 9.61
N TYR A 139 7.19 3.78 10.10
CA TYR A 139 6.71 4.18 11.41
C TYR A 139 6.41 2.96 12.27
N ASN A 140 6.78 3.02 13.54
CA ASN A 140 6.49 2.00 14.53
C ASN A 140 5.32 2.46 15.43
N PRO A 141 4.12 1.88 15.27
CA PRO A 141 2.97 2.24 16.08
C PRO A 141 3.07 1.84 17.57
N ASP A 142 3.92 0.86 17.93
CA ASP A 142 4.05 0.45 19.33
C ASP A 142 4.90 1.44 20.15
N THR A 143 5.83 2.13 19.49
CA THR A 143 6.70 3.12 20.14
C THR A 143 6.37 4.55 19.77
N ASP A 144 5.41 4.77 18.87
CA ASP A 144 5.04 6.08 18.31
C ASP A 144 6.26 6.81 17.74
N THR A 145 7.03 6.14 16.89
CA THR A 145 8.25 6.71 16.30
C THR A 145 8.44 6.39 14.82
N THR A 146 8.87 7.39 14.07
CA THR A 146 9.42 7.19 12.72
C THR A 146 10.80 6.56 12.82
N LEU A 147 10.94 5.33 12.34
CA LEU A 147 12.20 4.57 12.37
C LEU A 147 13.21 5.10 11.36
N TRP A 148 12.72 5.48 10.18
CA TRP A 148 13.53 6.08 9.13
C TRP A 148 12.66 6.85 8.13
N THR A 149 13.27 7.83 7.47
CA THR A 149 12.70 8.61 6.38
C THR A 149 13.69 8.65 5.22
N LEU A 150 13.23 8.33 4.02
CA LEU A 150 13.99 8.41 2.79
C LEU A 150 13.43 9.51 1.88
N ASN A 151 14.30 10.39 1.40
CA ASN A 151 13.95 11.33 0.33
C ASN A 151 14.11 10.62 -1.02
N ILE A 152 12.98 10.29 -1.64
CA ILE A 152 12.92 9.56 -2.90
C ILE A 152 13.43 10.42 -4.06
N SER A 153 13.15 11.73 -4.03
CA SER A 153 13.55 12.67 -5.10
C SER A 153 15.06 12.72 -5.31
N LYS A 154 15.87 12.47 -4.26
CA LYS A 154 17.34 12.32 -4.39
C LYS A 154 17.74 11.12 -5.25
N THR A 155 16.97 10.05 -5.21
CA THR A 155 17.21 8.84 -6.00
C THR A 155 16.76 9.01 -7.45
N THR A 156 15.62 9.68 -7.67
CA THR A 156 15.06 9.86 -9.02
C THR A 156 15.70 11.03 -9.77
N ASN A 157 16.33 11.97 -9.04
CA ASN A 157 16.74 13.28 -9.54
C ASN A 157 15.58 14.03 -10.21
N GLU A 158 14.36 13.85 -9.67
CA GLU A 158 13.14 14.52 -10.16
C GLU A 158 12.81 14.25 -11.64
N LYS A 159 13.32 13.14 -12.20
CA LYS A 159 13.06 12.74 -13.59
C LYS A 159 11.74 11.99 -13.79
N TYR A 160 11.18 11.49 -12.70
CA TYR A 160 9.92 10.76 -12.64
C TYR A 160 9.39 10.80 -11.19
N GLY A 161 8.08 10.67 -11.04
CA GLY A 161 7.39 10.86 -9.76
C GLY A 161 5.97 10.32 -9.78
N GLY A 162 5.06 10.98 -9.08
CA GLY A 162 3.70 10.48 -8.87
C GLY A 162 3.69 9.21 -8.03
N PHE A 163 4.46 9.21 -6.95
CA PHE A 163 4.49 8.06 -6.04
C PHE A 163 3.22 8.06 -5.20
N GLN A 164 2.31 7.12 -5.46
CA GLN A 164 0.97 7.12 -4.86
C GLN A 164 0.63 5.85 -4.04
N ASP A 165 1.40 4.77 -4.18
CA ASP A 165 1.12 3.51 -3.48
C ASP A 165 2.39 2.76 -3.06
N VAL A 166 2.28 1.93 -2.03
CA VAL A 166 3.40 1.22 -1.40
C VAL A 166 3.03 -0.19 -0.98
N GLU A 167 3.98 -1.12 -1.12
CA GLU A 167 3.80 -2.50 -0.70
C GLU A 167 5.05 -3.08 -0.05
N THR A 168 4.91 -4.12 0.77
CA THR A 168 6.05 -4.77 1.44
C THR A 168 6.11 -6.26 1.16
N ASP A 169 7.29 -6.76 0.75
CA ASP A 169 7.52 -8.19 0.53
C ASP A 169 7.80 -8.95 1.85
N PRO A 170 7.75 -10.29 1.87
CA PRO A 170 8.05 -11.07 3.07
C PRO A 170 9.49 -10.93 3.60
N GLN A 171 10.40 -10.31 2.84
CA GLN A 171 11.76 -10.02 3.27
C GLN A 171 11.88 -8.61 3.91
N GLY A 172 10.78 -7.87 3.97
CA GLY A 172 10.69 -6.52 4.51
C GLY A 172 11.14 -5.43 3.54
N ASN A 173 11.38 -5.72 2.26
CA ASN A 173 11.66 -4.68 1.28
C ASN A 173 10.36 -3.93 0.97
N THR A 174 10.45 -2.61 0.89
CA THR A 174 9.30 -1.76 0.54
C THR A 174 9.41 -1.35 -0.92
N TYR A 175 8.33 -1.53 -1.66
CA TYR A 175 8.17 -1.17 -3.05
C TYR A 175 7.28 0.07 -3.14
N VAL A 176 7.66 1.02 -3.99
CA VAL A 176 6.92 2.27 -4.19
C VAL A 176 6.66 2.43 -5.68
N VAL A 177 5.39 2.60 -6.06
CA VAL A 177 5.01 2.77 -7.48
C VAL A 177 4.99 4.22 -7.86
N GLY A 178 5.63 4.56 -8.99
CA GLY A 178 5.57 5.88 -9.60
C GLY A 178 4.68 5.86 -10.83
N THR A 179 3.81 6.87 -10.93
CA THR A 179 2.79 6.98 -11.99
C THR A 179 3.29 7.78 -13.19
N PHE A 180 4.23 8.71 -13.01
CA PHE A 180 4.65 9.68 -14.03
C PHE A 180 6.13 9.56 -14.39
N PRO A 181 6.52 8.67 -15.32
CA PRO A 181 5.73 7.56 -15.87
C PRO A 181 5.81 6.32 -14.95
N GLY A 182 5.24 5.20 -15.42
CA GLY A 182 5.25 3.90 -14.73
C GLY A 182 6.64 3.44 -14.31
N THR A 183 6.92 3.48 -13.02
CA THR A 183 8.20 3.07 -12.41
C THR A 183 7.95 2.36 -11.09
N ILE A 184 8.92 1.59 -10.60
CA ILE A 184 8.87 1.02 -9.25
C ILE A 184 10.24 1.19 -8.59
N LEU A 185 10.25 1.76 -7.40
CA LEU A 185 11.42 1.83 -6.54
C LEU A 185 11.38 0.74 -5.48
N ARG A 186 12.55 0.33 -4.98
CA ARG A 186 12.68 -0.60 -3.85
C ARG A 186 13.58 -0.01 -2.77
N ALA A 187 13.06 0.08 -1.56
CA ALA A 187 13.79 0.41 -0.35
C ALA A 187 14.16 -0.86 0.43
N ASP A 188 15.36 -0.89 1.01
CA ASP A 188 15.75 -2.00 1.87
C ASP A 188 15.02 -1.95 3.23
N PRO A 189 14.91 -3.07 3.96
CA PRO A 189 14.10 -3.15 5.18
C PRO A 189 14.55 -2.20 6.29
N LYS A 190 15.82 -1.78 6.27
CA LYS A 190 16.40 -0.88 7.28
C LYS A 190 16.36 0.58 6.85
N GLY A 191 15.78 0.89 5.69
CA GLY A 191 15.68 2.26 5.17
C GLY A 191 17.03 2.92 4.92
N LYS A 192 18.07 2.15 4.55
CA LYS A 192 19.40 2.71 4.28
C LYS A 192 19.54 3.23 2.87
N ALA A 193 18.79 2.68 1.93
CA ALA A 193 18.79 3.05 0.54
C ALA A 193 17.45 2.73 -0.12
N ILE A 194 17.03 3.61 -1.02
CA ILE A 194 15.99 3.36 -2.02
C ILE A 194 16.59 3.49 -3.41
N LYS A 195 16.29 2.53 -4.29
CA LYS A 195 16.86 2.47 -5.64
C LYS A 195 15.78 2.20 -6.68
N PRO A 196 15.97 2.62 -7.95
CA PRO A 196 15.12 2.19 -9.04
C PRO A 196 15.20 0.67 -9.18
N TRP A 197 14.04 0.01 -9.09
CA TRP A 197 13.93 -1.42 -9.22
C TRP A 197 13.38 -1.79 -10.60
N TYR A 198 12.32 -1.12 -11.04
CA TYR A 198 11.84 -1.14 -12.42
C TYR A 198 11.86 0.27 -13.02
N LEU A 199 12.41 0.34 -14.23
CA LEU A 199 12.28 1.47 -15.15
C LEU A 199 11.85 0.90 -16.51
N PRO A 200 11.03 1.63 -17.29
CA PRO A 200 10.72 1.26 -18.66
C PRO A 200 11.99 1.02 -19.49
N PRO A 201 11.98 0.06 -20.44
CA PRO A 201 13.13 -0.17 -21.30
C PRO A 201 13.37 1.02 -22.22
N GLY A 202 14.64 1.39 -22.41
CA GLY A 202 15.03 2.54 -23.23
C GLY A 202 15.01 3.87 -22.47
N PRO A 203 14.86 5.01 -23.18
CA PRO A 203 14.63 6.30 -22.55
C PRO A 203 13.34 6.30 -21.73
N LEU A 204 13.30 7.08 -20.65
CA LEU A 204 12.07 7.24 -19.88
C LEU A 204 10.97 7.84 -20.79
N PRO A 205 9.75 7.28 -20.76
CA PRO A 205 8.60 7.92 -21.38
C PRO A 205 8.38 9.34 -20.84
N PRO A 206 7.70 10.21 -21.59
CA PRO A 206 7.27 11.50 -21.06
C PRO A 206 6.49 11.34 -19.76
N THR A 207 6.74 12.21 -18.77
CA THR A 207 6.07 12.15 -17.46
C THR A 207 4.57 12.40 -17.54
N THR A 208 4.09 13.02 -18.63
CA THR A 208 2.66 13.17 -18.94
C THR A 208 1.99 11.87 -19.41
N GLN A 209 2.77 10.83 -19.73
CA GLN A 209 2.27 9.49 -19.95
C GLN A 209 2.19 8.76 -18.61
N ARG A 210 0.96 8.63 -18.07
CA ARG A 210 0.70 7.80 -16.89
C ARG A 210 1.18 6.36 -17.12
N GLY A 211 1.65 5.73 -16.05
CA GLY A 211 1.89 4.30 -15.99
C GLY A 211 1.16 3.64 -14.84
N PHE A 212 1.86 2.87 -14.01
CA PHE A 212 1.29 2.09 -12.92
C PHE A 212 0.49 2.91 -11.90
N GLY A 213 -0.66 2.37 -11.51
CA GLY A 213 -1.58 2.97 -10.54
C GLY A 213 -1.35 2.51 -9.10
N GLY A 214 -1.27 1.19 -8.89
CA GLY A 214 -1.16 0.62 -7.55
C GLY A 214 -0.25 -0.61 -7.50
N LEU A 215 0.01 -1.08 -6.28
CA LEU A 215 0.74 -2.31 -6.00
C LEU A 215 -0.08 -3.24 -5.14
N ALA A 216 0.10 -4.55 -5.32
CA ALA A 216 -0.39 -5.52 -4.34
C ALA A 216 0.61 -6.67 -4.19
N GLN A 217 1.05 -6.94 -2.96
CA GLN A 217 1.92 -8.09 -2.68
C GLN A 217 1.07 -9.36 -2.47
N VAL A 218 1.33 -10.39 -3.29
CA VAL A 218 0.65 -11.68 -3.09
C VAL A 218 1.15 -12.32 -1.79
N PRO A 219 0.26 -12.57 -0.80
CA PRO A 219 0.66 -12.93 0.56
C PRO A 219 1.59 -14.13 0.61
N ASN A 220 2.67 -14.03 1.41
CA ASN A 220 3.66 -15.11 1.61
C ASN A 220 4.31 -15.64 0.32
N THR A 221 4.36 -14.84 -0.74
CA THR A 221 5.07 -15.17 -1.98
C THR A 221 6.05 -14.07 -2.35
N ASN A 222 6.76 -14.25 -3.47
CA ASN A 222 7.64 -13.24 -4.07
C ASN A 222 6.99 -12.55 -5.29
N ILE A 223 5.66 -12.49 -5.33
CA ILE A 223 4.92 -11.93 -6.47
C ILE A 223 4.35 -10.58 -6.04
N LEU A 224 4.79 -9.53 -6.72
CA LEU A 224 4.21 -8.19 -6.66
C LEU A 224 3.36 -7.99 -7.91
N LEU A 225 2.14 -7.47 -7.74
CA LEU A 225 1.24 -7.11 -8.83
C LEU A 225 1.19 -5.60 -9.01
N SER A 226 0.90 -5.16 -10.23
CA SER A 226 0.57 -3.77 -10.53
C SER A 226 -0.41 -3.69 -11.70
N ALA A 227 -1.24 -2.66 -11.74
CA ALA A 227 -2.07 -2.31 -12.88
C ALA A 227 -1.53 -1.05 -13.55
N ASP A 228 -1.37 -1.09 -14.87
CA ASP A 228 -0.76 -0.02 -15.66
C ASP A 228 -1.83 0.80 -16.41
N ALA A 229 -1.46 2.01 -16.83
CA ALA A 229 -2.31 2.90 -17.60
C ALA A 229 -2.66 2.35 -19.00
N ASP A 230 -1.95 1.33 -19.49
CA ASP A 230 -2.35 0.56 -20.67
C ASP A 230 -3.54 -0.40 -20.41
N GLY A 231 -4.02 -0.42 -19.17
CA GLY A 231 -5.12 -1.22 -18.65
C GLY A 231 -4.82 -2.69 -18.40
N GLN A 232 -3.55 -3.08 -18.51
CA GLN A 232 -3.09 -4.43 -18.25
C GLN A 232 -2.67 -4.59 -16.78
N VAL A 233 -2.62 -5.86 -16.36
CA VAL A 233 -2.04 -6.26 -15.08
C VAL A 233 -0.68 -6.88 -15.34
N TYR A 234 0.28 -6.52 -14.51
CA TYR A 234 1.64 -7.02 -14.55
C TYR A 234 1.97 -7.69 -13.23
N ARG A 235 2.78 -8.75 -13.31
CA ARG A 235 3.40 -9.36 -12.14
C ARG A 235 4.91 -9.24 -12.21
N PHE A 236 5.55 -9.14 -11.05
CA PHE A 236 6.98 -9.06 -10.88
C PHE A 236 7.46 -10.12 -9.89
N ASP A 237 8.70 -10.58 -10.03
CA ASP A 237 9.37 -11.46 -9.08
C ASP A 237 10.29 -10.65 -8.16
N THR A 238 9.88 -10.47 -6.90
CA THR A 238 10.57 -9.61 -5.92
C THR A 238 11.99 -10.09 -5.57
N ARG A 239 12.30 -11.37 -5.84
CA ARG A 239 13.65 -11.94 -5.64
C ARG A 239 14.67 -11.36 -6.61
N LEU A 240 14.23 -10.82 -7.74
CA LEU A 240 15.14 -10.31 -8.76
C LEU A 240 15.77 -8.98 -8.33
N PRO A 241 17.02 -8.72 -8.73
CA PRO A 241 17.67 -7.44 -8.42
C PRO A 241 17.01 -6.25 -9.14
N LYS A 242 16.27 -6.51 -10.22
CA LYS A 242 15.47 -5.54 -10.98
C LYS A 242 14.08 -6.12 -11.25
N GLY A 243 13.08 -5.25 -11.27
CA GLY A 243 11.73 -5.59 -11.66
C GLY A 243 11.67 -5.87 -13.17
N ILE A 244 11.10 -7.01 -13.53
CA ILE A 244 10.83 -7.37 -14.92
C ILE A 244 9.32 -7.59 -15.01
N PRO A 245 8.56 -6.71 -15.69
CA PRO A 245 7.12 -6.84 -15.78
C PRO A 245 6.78 -8.04 -16.65
N ILE A 246 5.95 -8.94 -16.13
CA ILE A 246 5.36 -10.03 -16.90
C ILE A 246 3.87 -9.77 -16.97
N LYS A 247 3.36 -9.48 -18.17
CA LYS A 247 1.92 -9.31 -18.40
C LYS A 247 1.16 -10.53 -17.90
N VAL A 248 0.07 -10.29 -17.15
CA VAL A 248 -0.88 -11.30 -16.71
C VAL A 248 -2.02 -11.37 -17.73
N PRO A 249 -2.13 -12.43 -18.55
CA PRO A 249 -3.23 -12.56 -19.49
C PRO A 249 -4.57 -12.68 -18.77
N LEU A 250 -5.56 -11.88 -19.20
CA LEU A 250 -6.91 -11.88 -18.66
C LEU A 250 -7.85 -12.68 -19.56
N THR A 251 -8.81 -13.39 -18.95
CA THR A 251 -9.88 -14.10 -19.67
C THR A 251 -11.26 -13.65 -19.14
N PRO A 252 -12.13 -13.06 -19.98
CA PRO A 252 -11.83 -12.54 -21.33
C PRO A 252 -10.76 -11.46 -21.31
N ASN A 253 -10.18 -11.15 -22.48
CA ASN A 253 -9.21 -10.06 -22.60
C ASN A 253 -9.94 -8.71 -22.49
N ILE A 254 -9.71 -8.00 -21.40
CA ILE A 254 -10.30 -6.70 -21.09
C ILE A 254 -9.20 -5.69 -20.76
N LEU A 255 -9.53 -4.39 -20.84
CA LEU A 255 -8.65 -3.30 -20.42
C LEU A 255 -9.25 -2.60 -19.20
N ASN A 256 -8.42 -2.38 -18.18
CA ASN A 256 -8.77 -1.59 -17.01
C ASN A 256 -8.41 -0.13 -17.27
N ASN A 257 -9.36 0.70 -17.68
CA ASN A 257 -9.06 2.10 -17.96
C ASN A 257 -9.06 2.92 -16.68
N ARG A 258 -8.14 3.90 -16.57
CA ARG A 258 -8.06 4.84 -15.43
C ARG A 258 -8.00 4.11 -14.08
N THR A 259 -7.05 3.19 -13.96
CA THR A 259 -6.79 2.47 -12.72
C THR A 259 -6.14 3.38 -11.69
N ASP A 260 -6.43 3.08 -10.44
CA ASP A 260 -5.81 3.68 -9.28
C ASP A 260 -5.17 2.58 -8.42
N ALA A 261 -5.37 2.57 -7.09
CA ALA A 261 -4.87 1.50 -6.23
C ALA A 261 -5.44 0.12 -6.61
N ILE A 262 -4.66 -0.91 -6.32
CA ILE A 262 -5.08 -2.31 -6.45
C ILE A 262 -4.89 -3.01 -5.11
N TYR A 263 -5.71 -4.02 -4.83
CA TYR A 263 -5.75 -4.61 -3.51
C TYR A 263 -6.03 -6.11 -3.57
N LEU A 264 -5.36 -6.88 -2.71
CA LEU A 264 -5.59 -8.31 -2.51
C LEU A 264 -6.23 -8.51 -1.12
N PRO A 265 -7.58 -8.55 -0.99
CA PRO A 265 -8.21 -8.74 0.30
C PRO A 265 -7.71 -10.02 0.99
N PRO A 266 -7.21 -9.95 2.24
CA PRO A 266 -6.67 -11.09 2.96
C PRO A 266 -7.62 -12.30 3.02
N LYS A 267 -8.94 -12.07 3.05
CA LYS A 267 -9.97 -13.12 3.09
C LYS A 267 -9.90 -14.11 1.90
N TYR A 268 -9.30 -13.69 0.78
CA TYR A 268 -9.18 -14.51 -0.43
C TYR A 268 -7.80 -15.17 -0.61
N ASP A 269 -6.89 -15.07 0.37
CA ASP A 269 -5.57 -15.71 0.33
C ASP A 269 -4.81 -15.40 -0.98
N GLY A 270 -4.85 -14.15 -1.43
CA GLY A 270 -4.16 -13.69 -2.65
C GLY A 270 -4.72 -14.22 -3.97
N LYS A 271 -5.94 -14.78 -3.99
CA LYS A 271 -6.59 -15.28 -5.21
C LYS A 271 -7.46 -14.26 -5.91
N ILE A 272 -7.93 -13.23 -5.22
CA ILE A 272 -8.78 -12.18 -5.77
C ILE A 272 -8.04 -10.86 -5.70
N LEU A 273 -7.92 -10.18 -6.84
CA LEU A 273 -7.39 -8.84 -6.97
C LEU A 273 -8.54 -7.89 -7.30
N LEU A 274 -8.63 -6.82 -6.53
CA LEU A 274 -9.52 -5.71 -6.75
C LEU A 274 -8.71 -4.58 -7.39
N ILE A 275 -9.21 -4.02 -8.47
CA ILE A 275 -8.58 -2.88 -9.15
C ILE A 275 -9.59 -1.74 -9.11
N SER A 276 -9.27 -0.69 -8.36
CA SER A 276 -10.08 0.53 -8.35
C SER A 276 -9.91 1.25 -9.67
N THR A 277 -11.03 1.65 -10.27
CA THR A 277 -11.06 2.52 -11.44
C THR A 277 -11.93 3.72 -11.12
N TRP A 278 -11.48 4.92 -11.53
CA TRP A 278 -12.07 6.18 -11.07
C TRP A 278 -13.59 6.21 -11.14
N THR A 279 -14.17 5.83 -12.29
CA THR A 279 -15.61 5.94 -12.54
C THR A 279 -16.30 4.63 -12.91
N ALA A 280 -15.57 3.61 -13.39
CA ALA A 280 -16.20 2.35 -13.81
C ALA A 280 -16.49 1.41 -12.63
N GLY A 281 -15.83 1.61 -11.48
CA GLY A 281 -16.00 0.77 -10.30
C GLY A 281 -14.75 -0.03 -9.95
N THR A 282 -14.95 -1.13 -9.23
CA THR A 282 -13.90 -2.06 -8.83
C THR A 282 -13.92 -3.30 -9.72
N THR A 283 -12.90 -3.48 -10.56
CA THR A 283 -12.72 -4.71 -11.34
C THR A 283 -12.30 -5.84 -10.41
N VAL A 284 -12.95 -7.01 -10.53
CA VAL A 284 -12.66 -8.21 -9.75
C VAL A 284 -11.98 -9.25 -10.64
N LEU A 285 -10.72 -9.55 -10.34
CA LEU A 285 -9.92 -10.56 -11.03
C LEU A 285 -9.63 -11.76 -10.13
N ARG A 286 -9.60 -12.97 -10.71
CA ARG A 286 -9.31 -14.21 -9.99
C ARG A 286 -8.11 -14.94 -10.56
N SER A 287 -7.14 -15.24 -9.72
CA SER A 287 -6.13 -16.26 -9.95
C SER A 287 -6.50 -17.54 -9.20
N LYS A 288 -6.64 -18.67 -9.93
CA LYS A 288 -7.02 -19.96 -9.33
C LYS A 288 -5.95 -20.54 -8.39
N ASP A 289 -4.69 -20.22 -8.65
CA ASP A 289 -3.53 -20.85 -8.01
C ASP A 289 -2.57 -19.85 -7.33
N ARG A 290 -2.97 -18.58 -7.24
CA ARG A 290 -2.15 -17.47 -6.69
C ARG A 290 -0.84 -17.21 -7.44
N SER A 291 -0.58 -17.90 -8.56
CA SER A 291 0.64 -17.70 -9.34
C SER A 291 0.58 -16.43 -10.19
N TRP A 292 -0.64 -15.92 -10.40
CA TRP A 292 -0.94 -14.79 -11.26
C TRP A 292 -0.34 -14.90 -12.67
N LYS A 293 -0.04 -16.11 -13.15
CA LYS A 293 0.40 -16.36 -14.53
C LYS A 293 -0.70 -16.07 -15.55
N LYS A 294 -1.95 -16.09 -15.09
CA LYS A 294 -3.18 -15.72 -15.80
C LYS A 294 -4.24 -15.37 -14.74
N ALA A 295 -5.24 -14.60 -15.14
CA ALA A 295 -6.38 -14.31 -14.30
C ALA A 295 -7.69 -14.33 -15.09
N GLU A 296 -8.78 -14.63 -14.39
CA GLU A 296 -10.14 -14.56 -14.91
C GLU A 296 -10.75 -13.22 -14.50
N TYR A 297 -11.33 -12.49 -15.44
CA TYR A 297 -12.16 -11.34 -15.15
C TYR A 297 -13.54 -11.82 -14.74
N LEU A 298 -13.93 -11.55 -13.49
CA LEU A 298 -15.21 -12.02 -12.94
C LEU A 298 -16.33 -10.99 -13.13
N GLY A 299 -15.97 -9.72 -13.31
CA GLY A 299 -16.90 -8.61 -13.42
C GLY A 299 -16.31 -7.34 -12.80
N THR A 300 -17.09 -6.27 -12.86
CA THR A 300 -16.80 -5.01 -12.19
C THR A 300 -17.97 -4.68 -11.27
N VAL A 301 -17.69 -4.39 -10.01
CA VAL A 301 -18.66 -3.83 -9.07
C VAL A 301 -18.73 -2.33 -9.32
N PRO A 302 -19.86 -1.77 -9.79
CA PRO A 302 -19.95 -0.34 -10.06
C PRO A 302 -19.79 0.48 -8.78
N ASN A 303 -19.30 1.70 -8.90
CA ASN A 303 -19.28 2.65 -7.78
C ASN A 303 -20.72 2.83 -7.26
N PRO A 304 -21.00 2.61 -5.97
CA PRO A 304 -22.31 2.84 -5.41
C PRO A 304 -22.70 4.31 -5.50
N THR A 305 -24.00 4.57 -5.59
CA THR A 305 -24.58 5.90 -5.51
C THR A 305 -25.36 6.03 -4.22
N GLY A 306 -25.44 7.23 -3.67
CA GLY A 306 -26.14 7.45 -2.42
C GLY A 306 -26.13 8.92 -2.00
N PRO A 307 -26.90 9.29 -0.98
CA PRO A 307 -27.07 10.69 -0.57
C PRO A 307 -25.78 11.33 -0.05
N LEU A 308 -24.80 10.54 0.41
CA LEU A 308 -23.51 11.02 0.91
C LEU A 308 -22.37 10.87 -0.11
N ILE A 309 -22.62 10.17 -1.22
CA ILE A 309 -21.62 9.92 -2.26
C ILE A 309 -21.81 11.00 -3.33
N ASP A 310 -20.78 11.83 -3.50
CA ASP A 310 -20.79 12.86 -4.53
C ASP A 310 -20.76 12.22 -5.92
N PRO A 311 -21.63 12.63 -6.86
CA PRO A 311 -21.57 12.15 -8.24
C PRO A 311 -20.23 12.38 -8.95
N ALA A 312 -19.43 13.36 -8.48
CA ALA A 312 -18.10 13.65 -9.00
C ALA A 312 -16.97 12.92 -8.24
N ALA A 313 -17.28 12.19 -7.17
CA ALA A 313 -16.29 11.40 -6.44
C ALA A 313 -15.74 10.28 -7.34
N ILE A 314 -14.46 9.95 -7.12
CA ILE A 314 -13.79 8.85 -7.83
C ILE A 314 -13.40 7.74 -6.86
N GLY A 315 -13.56 6.49 -7.30
CA GLY A 315 -13.12 5.32 -6.55
C GLY A 315 -11.60 5.16 -6.69
N VAL A 316 -10.87 5.28 -5.58
CA VAL A 316 -9.40 5.36 -5.58
C VAL A 316 -8.74 4.13 -4.94
N ALA A 317 -9.39 3.49 -3.97
CA ALA A 317 -8.86 2.30 -3.31
C ALA A 317 -9.97 1.39 -2.80
N THR A 318 -9.61 0.17 -2.43
CA THR A 318 -10.47 -0.73 -1.66
C THR A 318 -9.68 -1.30 -0.50
N VAL A 319 -10.35 -1.58 0.61
CA VAL A 319 -9.71 -2.10 1.82
C VAL A 319 -10.60 -3.14 2.49
N GLN A 320 -10.01 -4.21 3.03
CA GLN A 320 -10.73 -5.14 3.89
C GLN A 320 -10.62 -4.69 5.35
N ILE A 321 -11.75 -4.54 6.03
CA ILE A 321 -11.83 -4.32 7.47
C ILE A 321 -12.45 -5.55 8.12
N GLY A 322 -11.90 -5.99 9.25
CA GLY A 322 -12.35 -7.19 9.93
C GLY A 322 -11.30 -8.30 9.97
N PRO A 323 -11.69 -9.50 10.40
CA PRO A 323 -10.79 -10.65 10.46
C PRO A 323 -10.26 -11.02 9.08
N ASN A 324 -9.09 -11.66 9.04
CA ASN A 324 -8.52 -12.23 7.82
C ASN A 324 -9.19 -13.56 7.41
N THR A 325 -10.33 -13.88 8.02
CA THR A 325 -11.12 -15.08 7.71
C THR A 325 -11.98 -14.82 6.48
N LYS A 326 -12.31 -15.91 5.78
CA LYS A 326 -13.10 -15.84 4.54
C LYS A 326 -14.48 -15.20 4.77
N ASP A 327 -15.08 -15.43 5.93
CA ASP A 327 -16.51 -15.16 6.13
C ASP A 327 -16.77 -13.87 6.92
N ASP A 328 -15.77 -13.30 7.62
CA ASP A 328 -16.00 -12.20 8.57
C ASP A 328 -15.37 -10.86 8.14
N GLY A 329 -14.46 -10.88 7.16
CA GLY A 329 -13.85 -9.68 6.59
C GLY A 329 -14.75 -9.00 5.57
N ARG A 330 -14.94 -7.68 5.73
CA ARG A 330 -15.79 -6.82 4.89
C ARG A 330 -14.93 -5.92 4.00
N ILE A 331 -15.33 -5.70 2.76
CA ILE A 331 -14.58 -4.96 1.74
C ILE A 331 -15.26 -3.61 1.51
N PHE A 332 -14.48 -2.55 1.68
CA PHE A 332 -14.95 -1.17 1.57
C PHE A 332 -14.31 -0.46 0.39
N LEU A 333 -15.09 0.39 -0.26
CA LEU A 333 -14.60 1.29 -1.30
C LEU A 333 -14.19 2.64 -0.68
N VAL A 334 -13.04 3.17 -1.11
CA VAL A 334 -12.52 4.48 -0.74
C VAL A 334 -12.80 5.46 -1.88
N PHE A 335 -13.40 6.61 -1.54
CA PHE A 335 -13.69 7.68 -2.49
C PHE A 335 -12.85 8.92 -2.21
N LEU A 336 -12.18 9.42 -3.25
CA LEU A 336 -11.64 10.78 -3.23
C LEU A 336 -12.70 11.76 -3.75
N ASN A 337 -12.88 12.86 -3.01
CA ASN A 337 -13.76 13.96 -3.36
C ASN A 337 -12.93 15.21 -3.65
N PHE A 338 -13.38 16.03 -4.60
CA PHE A 338 -12.71 17.26 -5.02
C PHE A 338 -13.57 18.49 -4.70
N ASP A 339 -13.83 18.73 -3.42
CA ASP A 339 -14.71 19.83 -3.00
C ASP A 339 -13.94 21.17 -3.04
N PHE A 340 -13.99 21.81 -4.21
CA PHE A 340 -13.47 23.16 -4.42
C PHE A 340 -14.62 24.20 -4.40
N PRO A 341 -14.36 25.45 -3.97
CA PRO A 341 -13.08 25.97 -3.46
C PRO A 341 -12.75 25.44 -2.06
N TRP A 342 -11.47 25.46 -1.70
CA TRP A 342 -11.02 25.16 -0.34
C TRP A 342 -11.55 26.17 0.67
N VAL A 343 -11.65 25.73 1.93
CA VAL A 343 -12.07 26.60 3.04
C VAL A 343 -10.98 27.62 3.33
N GLU A 344 -11.36 28.89 3.45
CA GLU A 344 -10.44 29.99 3.72
C GLU A 344 -9.55 29.69 4.95
N GLY A 345 -8.24 29.88 4.80
CA GLY A 345 -7.25 29.59 5.85
C GLY A 345 -6.91 28.10 6.02
N THR A 346 -7.45 27.22 5.18
CA THR A 346 -7.13 25.78 5.17
C THR A 346 -6.61 25.34 3.79
N VAL A 347 -6.23 24.07 3.68
CA VAL A 347 -5.71 23.47 2.44
C VAL A 347 -6.63 22.39 1.85
N ALA A 348 -7.88 22.34 2.31
CA ALA A 348 -8.84 21.32 1.92
C ALA A 348 -10.27 21.89 1.81
N GLY A 349 -11.17 21.14 1.20
CA GLY A 349 -12.59 21.50 1.09
C GLY A 349 -13.36 21.39 2.41
N PRO A 350 -14.66 21.76 2.45
CA PRO A 350 -15.44 21.84 3.69
C PRO A 350 -16.05 20.51 4.17
N ARG A 351 -15.75 19.37 3.51
CA ARG A 351 -16.44 18.10 3.82
C ARG A 351 -16.06 17.57 5.19
N ARG A 352 -17.06 16.98 5.84
CA ARG A 352 -16.94 16.36 7.17
C ARG A 352 -17.29 14.88 7.18
N LEU A 353 -18.23 14.46 6.34
CA LEU A 353 -18.70 13.08 6.27
C LEU A 353 -18.08 12.38 5.06
N PHE A 354 -17.38 11.28 5.33
CA PHE A 354 -16.73 10.46 4.31
C PHE A 354 -17.34 9.07 4.34
N PRO A 355 -18.30 8.76 3.44
CA PRO A 355 -18.92 7.45 3.40
C PRO A 355 -17.91 6.39 2.96
N MET A 356 -18.03 5.21 3.57
CA MET A 356 -17.26 4.01 3.29
C MET A 356 -18.24 2.91 2.90
N PRO A 357 -18.64 2.83 1.62
CA PRO A 357 -19.62 1.86 1.17
C PRO A 357 -19.03 0.46 1.16
N ASP A 358 -19.84 -0.49 1.61
CA ASP A 358 -19.50 -1.89 1.63
C ASP A 358 -19.86 -2.55 0.29
N ILE A 359 -18.88 -3.20 -0.31
CA ILE A 359 -19.02 -3.90 -1.58
C ILE A 359 -18.84 -5.42 -1.43
N THR A 360 -18.83 -5.95 -0.19
CA THR A 360 -18.53 -7.35 0.10
C THR A 360 -19.43 -8.29 -0.68
N ASP A 361 -20.74 -8.13 -0.58
CA ASP A 361 -21.70 -9.06 -1.16
C ASP A 361 -21.67 -9.04 -2.70
N GLN A 362 -21.41 -7.87 -3.28
CA GLN A 362 -21.26 -7.69 -4.72
C GLN A 362 -19.99 -8.39 -5.22
N VAL A 363 -18.87 -8.29 -4.49
CA VAL A 363 -17.65 -9.03 -4.81
C VAL A 363 -17.87 -10.54 -4.65
N GLU A 364 -18.48 -10.99 -3.55
CA GLU A 364 -18.77 -12.41 -3.31
C GLU A 364 -19.70 -13.00 -4.38
N ALA A 365 -20.69 -12.23 -4.86
CA ALA A 365 -21.56 -12.63 -5.96
C ALA A 365 -20.80 -12.83 -7.28
N LEU A 366 -19.67 -12.14 -7.50
CA LEU A 366 -18.81 -12.37 -8.65
C LEU A 366 -17.87 -13.56 -8.43
N VAL A 367 -17.30 -13.68 -7.23
CA VAL A 367 -16.35 -14.75 -6.85
C VAL A 367 -17.00 -16.13 -6.84
N SER A 368 -18.27 -16.21 -6.43
CA SER A 368 -19.05 -17.44 -6.35
C SER A 368 -19.54 -17.98 -7.71
N LYS A 369 -19.45 -17.18 -8.79
CA LYS A 369 -19.74 -17.64 -10.16
C LYS A 369 -18.70 -18.68 -10.58
N ARG A 370 -19.19 -19.86 -10.95
CA ARG A 370 -18.37 -20.98 -11.41
C ARG A 370 -17.90 -20.79 -12.84
#